data_AF-A0A816KGX3-F1
#
_entry.id   AF-A0A816KGX3-F1
#
_cell.length_a   1.000
_cell.length_b   1.000
_cell.length_c   1.000
_cell.angle_alpha   90.00
_cell.angle_beta   90.00
_cell.angle_gamma   90.00
#
_symmetry.space_group_name_H-M   'P 1'
#
loop_
_entity.id
_entity.type
_entity.pdbx_description
1 polymer ?
#
loop_
_entity_poly.entity_id
_entity_poly.type
_entity_poly.pdbx_seq_one_letter_code
_entity_poly.pdbx_strand_id
1 'polypeptide(L)'
;MANVLVLLSDLQSGRSSSAVEVRLLRFWEARNVRRSGELMGVDMLLLDSQSTMIPATVNVNRLATHLTNLEEGSVYSLTGFEVTRCNQNYRLSDSSLLIRFTDSTSFKKVTEPAVPIPLESFR
;
A
#
# COMPACT_ATOMS: atom_id res chain seq x y z
N MET A 1 9.16 19.01 -9.75
CA MET A 1 10.19 17.99 -9.51
C MET A 1 9.56 16.64 -9.79
N ALA A 2 10.20 15.80 -10.61
CA ALA A 2 9.71 14.45 -10.83
C ALA A 2 10.01 13.59 -9.59
N ASN A 3 9.04 12.81 -9.12
CA ASN A 3 9.27 11.88 -8.03
C ASN A 3 10.19 10.75 -8.53
N VAL A 4 11.20 10.38 -7.75
CA VAL A 4 12.08 9.25 -8.07
C VAL A 4 11.29 7.96 -7.83
N LEU A 5 11.26 7.08 -8.83
CA LEU A 5 10.68 5.74 -8.70
C LEU A 5 11.66 4.83 -7.94
N VAL A 6 11.19 4.18 -6.88
CA VAL A 6 11.98 3.27 -6.03
C VAL A 6 11.27 1.93 -5.83
N LEU A 7 12.00 0.91 -5.40
CA LEU A 7 11.42 -0.39 -5.03
C LEU A 7 10.91 -0.39 -3.59
N LEU A 8 10.02 -1.33 -3.26
CA LEU A 8 9.52 -1.48 -1.89
C LEU A 8 10.62 -1.89 -0.92
N SER A 9 11.60 -2.66 -1.39
CA SER A 9 12.78 -3.07 -0.61
C SER A 9 13.67 -1.90 -0.17
N ASP A 10 13.61 -0.78 -0.90
CA ASP A 10 14.47 0.39 -0.66
C ASP A 10 13.85 1.36 0.36
N LEU A 11 12.59 1.12 0.73
CA LEU A 11 11.86 2.00 1.64
C LEU A 11 12.46 1.98 3.05
N GLN A 12 12.61 3.18 3.61
CA GLN A 12 13.03 3.41 4.98
C GLN A 12 11.88 4.00 5.80
N SER A 13 11.91 3.77 7.12
CA SER A 13 10.89 4.32 8.01
C SER A 13 10.86 5.85 7.97
N GLY A 14 9.66 6.42 7.96
CA GLY A 14 9.43 7.87 7.90
C GLY A 14 8.55 8.28 6.72
N ARG A 15 8.44 9.58 6.47
CA ARG A 15 7.71 10.11 5.32
C ARG A 15 8.51 9.89 4.04
N SER A 16 7.86 9.39 3.01
CA SER A 16 8.44 9.18 1.68
C SER A 16 7.77 10.08 0.65
N SER A 17 8.57 10.86 -0.07
CA SER A 17 8.17 11.60 -1.27
C SER A 17 8.45 10.83 -2.56
N SER A 18 9.11 9.67 -2.48
CA SER A 18 9.37 8.82 -3.63
C SER A 18 8.08 8.25 -4.21
N ALA A 19 8.14 7.91 -5.50
CA ALA A 19 7.11 7.13 -6.15
C ALA A 19 7.43 5.63 -6.04
N VAL A 20 6.40 4.81 -5.86
CA VAL A 20 6.48 3.36 -6.06
C VAL A 20 5.36 2.95 -7.00
N GLU A 21 5.63 1.99 -7.88
CA GLU A 21 4.59 1.34 -8.68
C GLU A 21 4.35 -0.05 -8.11
N VAL A 22 3.09 -0.30 -7.80
CA VAL A 22 2.68 -1.49 -7.06
C VAL A 22 1.39 -2.06 -7.64
N ARG A 23 1.30 -3.38 -7.69
CA ARG A 23 0.05 -4.09 -7.92
C ARG A 23 -0.69 -4.23 -6.59
N LEU A 24 -1.98 -3.88 -6.60
CA LEU A 24 -2.87 -4.18 -5.48
C LEU A 24 -3.27 -5.65 -5.56
N LEU A 25 -2.71 -6.49 -4.71
CA LEU A 25 -3.05 -7.91 -4.69
C LEU A 25 -4.40 -8.16 -4.04
N ARG A 26 -4.64 -7.49 -2.91
CA ARG A 26 -5.85 -7.67 -2.12
C ARG A 26 -6.11 -6.46 -1.24
N PHE A 27 -7.38 -6.22 -0.92
CA PHE A 27 -7.76 -5.28 0.14
C PHE A 27 -8.94 -5.79 0.96
N TRP A 28 -9.06 -5.33 2.20
CA TRP A 28 -10.18 -5.68 3.08
C TRP A 28 -10.41 -4.60 4.13
N GLU A 29 -11.63 -4.58 4.68
CA GLU A 29 -11.98 -3.67 5.76
C GLU A 29 -11.24 -4.03 7.05
N ALA A 30 -10.52 -3.07 7.61
CA ALA A 30 -9.93 -3.16 8.94
C ALA A 30 -11.00 -2.79 9.96
N ARG A 31 -11.43 -3.74 10.80
CA ARG A 31 -12.50 -3.54 11.79
C ARG A 31 -12.02 -3.72 13.23
N ASN A 32 -12.50 -2.86 14.13
CA ASN A 32 -12.20 -2.93 15.54
C ASN A 32 -13.11 -3.95 16.24
N VAL A 33 -12.57 -5.15 16.50
CA VAL A 33 -13.31 -6.23 17.17
C VAL A 33 -13.79 -5.82 18.58
N ARG A 34 -13.01 -4.98 19.29
CA ARG A 34 -13.36 -4.54 20.65
C ARG A 34 -14.43 -3.44 20.68
N ARG A 35 -14.68 -2.78 19.55
CA ARG A 35 -15.67 -1.70 19.41
C ARG A 35 -16.79 -2.09 18.46
N SER A 36 -17.35 -3.28 18.69
CA SER A 36 -18.51 -3.79 17.94
C SER A 36 -18.30 -3.81 16.40
N GLY A 37 -17.07 -4.01 15.93
CA GLY A 37 -16.75 -4.07 14.50
C GLY A 37 -16.71 -2.70 13.82
N GLU A 38 -16.50 -1.61 14.55
CA GLU A 38 -16.27 -0.26 14.02
C GLU A 38 -15.22 -0.29 12.90
N LEU A 39 -15.56 0.30 11.74
CA LEU A 39 -14.64 0.40 10.61
C LEU A 39 -13.49 1.35 10.95
N MET A 40 -12.26 0.83 10.99
CA MET A 40 -11.06 1.61 11.26
C MET A 40 -10.38 2.09 9.98
N GLY A 41 -10.64 1.43 8.86
CA GLY A 41 -9.94 1.68 7.62
C GLY A 41 -10.00 0.52 6.63
N VAL A 42 -9.10 0.53 5.67
CA VAL A 42 -8.88 -0.55 4.71
C VAL A 42 -7.40 -0.92 4.77
N ASP A 43 -7.14 -2.22 4.93
CA ASP A 43 -5.81 -2.78 4.78
C ASP A 43 -5.66 -3.36 3.37
N MET A 44 -4.43 -3.36 2.88
CA MET A 44 -4.07 -3.76 1.53
C MET A 44 -2.79 -4.58 1.54
N LEU A 45 -2.63 -5.42 0.52
CA LEU A 45 -1.37 -6.08 0.19
C LEU A 45 -0.87 -5.59 -1.17
N LEU A 46 0.32 -5.01 -1.19
CA LEU A 46 0.93 -4.41 -2.38
C LEU A 46 2.15 -5.22 -2.82
N LEU A 47 2.34 -5.35 -4.13
CA LEU A 47 3.42 -6.09 -4.76
C LEU A 47 4.18 -5.20 -5.75
N ASP A 48 5.51 -5.16 -5.70
CA ASP A 48 6.32 -4.46 -6.71
C ASP A 48 6.88 -5.40 -7.78
N SER A 49 7.65 -4.82 -8.71
CA SER A 49 8.28 -5.54 -9.82
C SER A 49 9.29 -6.60 -9.37
N GLN A 50 9.84 -6.50 -8.16
CA GLN A 50 10.79 -7.47 -7.60
C GLN A 50 10.10 -8.54 -6.74
N SER A 51 8.78 -8.65 -6.85
CA SER A 51 7.97 -9.56 -6.03
C SER A 51 8.06 -9.28 -4.53
N THR A 52 8.41 -8.05 -4.14
CA THR A 52 8.41 -7.64 -2.74
C THR A 52 6.98 -7.31 -2.33
N MET A 53 6.50 -7.94 -1.26
CA MET A 53 5.18 -7.67 -0.70
C MET A 53 5.25 -6.79 0.54
N ILE A 54 4.49 -5.69 0.55
CA ILE A 54 4.34 -4.83 1.73
C ILE A 54 2.86 -4.62 2.05
N PRO A 55 2.45 -4.71 3.32
CA PRO A 55 1.12 -4.29 3.71
C PRO A 55 0.99 -2.76 3.63
N ALA A 56 -0.19 -2.29 3.28
CA ALA A 56 -0.55 -0.88 3.35
C ALA A 56 -1.88 -0.68 4.08
N THR A 57 -2.09 0.51 4.66
CA THR A 57 -3.31 0.82 5.40
C THR A 57 -3.79 2.25 5.13
N VAL A 58 -5.11 2.39 5.03
CA VAL A 58 -5.82 3.66 4.90
C VAL A 58 -6.78 3.80 6.06
N ASN A 59 -6.64 4.84 6.86
CA ASN A 59 -7.56 5.10 7.96
C ASN A 59 -8.94 5.53 7.46
N VAL A 60 -10.00 5.21 8.23
CA VAL A 60 -11.40 5.55 7.92
C VAL A 60 -11.60 7.01 7.53
N ASN A 61 -10.91 7.93 8.21
CA ASN A 61 -10.98 9.38 7.96
C ASN A 61 -10.47 9.80 6.58
N ARG A 62 -9.75 8.92 5.88
CA ARG A 62 -9.11 9.17 4.59
C ARG A 62 -9.68 8.30 3.46
N LEU A 63 -10.63 7.41 3.75
CA LEU A 63 -11.16 6.47 2.75
C LEU A 63 -11.84 7.21 1.60
N ALA A 64 -12.68 8.21 1.90
CA ALA A 64 -13.41 8.98 0.89
C ALA A 64 -12.48 9.65 -0.12
N THR A 65 -11.28 10.06 0.31
CA THR A 65 -10.30 10.75 -0.52
C THR A 65 -9.52 9.81 -1.44
N HIS A 66 -9.25 8.58 -1.00
CA HIS A 66 -8.34 7.67 -1.70
C HIS A 66 -9.03 6.47 -2.35
N LEU A 67 -10.21 6.06 -1.88
CA LEU A 67 -10.78 4.74 -2.16
C LEU A 67 -12.13 4.79 -2.87
N THR A 68 -12.22 5.50 -3.99
CA THR A 68 -13.46 5.51 -4.78
C THR A 68 -13.56 4.34 -5.76
N ASN A 69 -12.45 3.74 -6.20
CA ASN A 69 -12.44 2.63 -7.17
C ASN A 69 -11.16 1.75 -7.05
N LEU A 70 -11.02 1.00 -5.95
CA LEU A 70 -9.94 0.01 -5.85
C LEU A 70 -10.28 -1.23 -6.68
N GLU A 71 -9.28 -1.78 -7.35
CA GLU A 71 -9.41 -2.99 -8.16
C GLU A 71 -8.23 -3.92 -7.88
N GLU A 72 -8.53 -5.12 -7.40
CA GLU A 72 -7.53 -6.16 -7.20
C GLU A 72 -6.90 -6.54 -8.55
N GLY A 73 -5.61 -6.85 -8.54
CA GLY A 73 -4.83 -7.13 -9.73
C GLY A 73 -4.42 -5.88 -10.52
N SER A 74 -4.96 -4.69 -10.25
CA SER A 74 -4.56 -3.46 -10.95
C SER A 74 -3.25 -2.88 -10.41
N VAL A 75 -2.51 -2.18 -11.27
CA VAL A 75 -1.27 -1.48 -10.91
C VAL A 75 -1.57 -0.02 -10.59
N TYR A 76 -0.89 0.50 -9.57
CA TYR A 76 -1.04 1.85 -9.06
C TYR A 76 0.32 2.51 -8.85
N SER A 77 0.40 3.80 -9.14
CA SER A 77 1.49 4.67 -8.70
C SER A 77 1.11 5.30 -7.36
N LEU A 78 2.00 5.14 -6.38
CA LEU A 78 1.82 5.58 -5.01
C LEU A 78 2.93 6.57 -4.62
N THR A 79 2.56 7.74 -4.10
CA THR A 79 3.50 8.79 -3.64
C THR A 79 2.98 9.50 -2.39
N GLY A 80 3.86 10.14 -1.62
CA GLY A 80 3.45 11.00 -0.50
C GLY A 80 2.85 10.21 0.67
N PHE A 81 3.44 9.06 0.97
CA PHE A 81 3.01 8.13 2.02
C PHE A 81 4.00 8.11 3.18
N GLU A 82 3.63 7.44 4.26
CA GLU A 82 4.49 7.20 5.41
C GLU A 82 4.83 5.71 5.51
N VAL A 83 6.06 5.39 5.87
CA VAL A 83 6.53 4.03 6.12
C VAL A 83 6.72 3.85 7.62
N THR A 84 6.02 2.88 8.20
CA THR A 84 6.09 2.59 9.65
C THR A 84 6.37 1.11 9.88
N ARG A 85 6.70 0.71 11.12
CA ARG A 85 6.96 -0.70 11.44
C ARG A 85 5.66 -1.48 11.49
N CYS A 86 5.63 -2.64 10.83
CA CYS A 86 4.54 -3.61 10.91
C CYS A 86 4.42 -4.15 12.34
N ASN A 87 3.19 -4.34 12.82
CA ASN A 87 2.95 -5.08 14.04
C ASN A 87 3.22 -6.56 13.76
N GLN A 88 4.28 -7.11 14.34
CA GLN A 88 4.74 -8.48 14.09
C GLN A 88 3.70 -9.55 14.45
N ASN A 89 2.71 -9.21 15.28
CA ASN A 89 1.62 -10.12 15.64
C ASN A 89 0.58 -10.29 14.52
N TYR A 90 0.60 -9.44 13.49
CA TYR A 90 -0.35 -9.43 12.37
C TYR A 90 0.40 -9.38 11.05
N ARG A 91 1.23 -10.39 10.82
CA ARG A 91 2.16 -10.44 9.69
C ARG A 91 1.46 -10.93 8.43
N LEU A 92 1.21 -9.99 7.50
CA LEU A 92 0.58 -10.24 6.19
C LEU A 92 1.60 -10.50 5.08
N SER A 93 2.86 -10.16 5.32
CA SER A 93 3.99 -10.43 4.42
C SER A 93 5.28 -10.55 5.21
N ASP A 94 6.37 -10.92 4.55
CA ASP A 94 7.69 -10.94 5.20
C ASP A 94 8.25 -9.56 5.55
N SER A 95 7.63 -8.49 5.06
CA SER A 95 8.09 -7.15 5.36
C SER A 95 7.90 -6.81 6.84
N SER A 96 8.94 -6.23 7.44
CA SER A 96 8.86 -5.62 8.78
C SER A 96 8.30 -4.19 8.74
N LEU A 97 8.00 -3.68 7.54
CA LEU A 97 7.49 -2.35 7.28
C LEU A 97 6.05 -2.41 6.77
N LEU A 98 5.32 -1.32 6.95
CA LEU A 98 3.98 -1.09 6.41
C LEU A 98 3.90 0.32 5.83
N ILE A 99 3.15 0.47 4.75
CA ILE A 99 2.83 1.77 4.17
C ILE A 99 1.55 2.31 4.81
N ARG A 100 1.57 3.56 5.24
CA ARG A 100 0.41 4.27 5.78
C ARG A 100 0.07 5.45 4.88
N PHE A 101 -1.18 5.51 4.46
CA PHE A 101 -1.67 6.61 3.66
C PHE A 101 -1.81 7.87 4.53
N THR A 102 -1.38 8.99 3.97
CA THR A 102 -1.42 10.34 4.55
C THR A 102 -2.34 11.23 3.73
N ASP A 103 -2.63 12.43 4.21
CA ASP A 103 -3.46 13.40 3.47
C ASP A 103 -2.81 13.85 2.16
N SER A 104 -1.49 13.71 2.03
CA SER A 104 -0.74 13.97 0.79
C SER A 104 -0.59 12.75 -0.11
N THR A 105 -1.16 11.60 0.26
CA THR A 105 -0.98 10.38 -0.53
C THR A 105 -1.73 10.46 -1.86
N SER A 106 -1.01 10.26 -2.95
CA SER A 106 -1.60 10.03 -4.26
C SER A 106 -1.50 8.55 -4.56
N PHE A 107 -2.63 7.92 -4.92
CA PHE A 107 -2.73 6.52 -5.29
C PHE A 107 -3.55 6.42 -6.57
N LYS A 108 -2.87 6.29 -7.71
CA LYS A 108 -3.50 6.43 -9.04
C LYS A 108 -3.26 5.17 -9.86
N LYS A 109 -4.32 4.64 -10.47
CA LYS A 109 -4.22 3.48 -11.36
C LYS A 109 -3.33 3.82 -12.56
N VAL A 110 -2.47 2.89 -12.94
CA VAL A 110 -1.54 2.99 -14.07
C VAL A 110 -1.84 1.87 -15.05
N THR A 111 -1.95 2.20 -16.34
CA THR A 111 -2.20 1.23 -17.42
C THR A 111 -0.90 0.64 -17.97
N GLU A 112 0.15 1.44 -18.00
CA GLU A 112 1.48 1.08 -18.53
C GLU A 112 2.53 1.38 -17.46
N PRO A 113 2.87 0.41 -16.59
CA PRO A 113 3.89 0.61 -15.57
C PRO A 113 5.27 0.75 -16.21
N ALA A 114 6.17 1.46 -15.53
CA ALA A 114 7.55 1.66 -15.98
C ALA A 114 8.32 0.34 -16.13
N VAL A 115 7.98 -0.65 -15.29
CA VAL A 115 8.54 -2.01 -15.34
C VAL A 115 7.39 -3.01 -15.18
N PRO A 116 7.38 -4.16 -15.88
CA PRO A 116 6.39 -5.21 -15.67
C PRO A 116 6.34 -5.66 -14.21
N ILE A 117 5.15 -5.62 -13.61
CA ILE A 117 4.91 -6.12 -12.25
C ILE A 117 4.20 -7.48 -12.34
N PRO A 118 4.68 -8.53 -11.66
CA PRO A 118 4.05 -9.84 -11.69
C PRO A 118 2.59 -9.81 -11.22
N LEU A 119 1.76 -10.74 -11.71
CA LEU A 119 0.35 -10.84 -11.35
C LEU A 119 0.16 -11.27 -9.89
N GLU A 120 0.99 -12.21 -9.45
CA GLU A 120 0.93 -12.85 -8.14
C GLU A 120 2.36 -13.11 -7.64
N SER A 121 2.49 -13.32 -6.33
CA SER A 121 3.71 -13.83 -5.72
C SER A 121 3.37 -15.09 -4.95
N PHE A 122 3.94 -16.21 -5.38
CA PHE A 122 3.85 -17.47 -4.67
C PHE A 122 5.12 -17.66 -3.84
N ARG A 123 4.93 -18.07 -2.59
CA ARG A 123 5.98 -18.61 -1.74
C ARG A 123 5.91 -20.13 -1.75
#